data_AF-A0A7S4NNA8-F1
#
_entry.id   AF-A0A7S4NNA8-F1
#
_cell.length_a   1.000
_cell.length_b   1.000
_cell.length_c   1.000
_cell.angle_alpha   90.00
_cell.angle_beta   90.00
_cell.angle_gamma   90.00
#
_symmetry.space_group_name_H-M   'P 1'
#
loop_
_entity.id
_entity.type
_entity.pdbx_description
1 polymer ?
#
loop_
_entity_poly.entity_id
_entity_poly.type
_entity_poly.pdbx_seq_one_letter_code
_entity_poly.pdbx_strand_id
1 'polypeptide(L)'
;STAVQRMSGDDFAEPDAPEQLGAVEEWLRRCSDAQHREEPIPRQLFRRLIRHERFLCSPYSWSDNVDGDVYLDGVAGAPEELSLMNGLQLAHAIPADLQRLRIHFDKTSPPLALDASDVEALQTFLKVTVVEALLERLFQGQELEVSEPFAMLRSFEHFYILCDGGQGQLDGEEAAAKSPLRLALAPDPEHGRALAAAFTAQDALQLFVMACNHTRGSDGLVSVRLSGLELFDRLRTQDGLDGVVFNPAGPGTPIALAKSVADAVLDC
;
A
#
# COMPACT_ATOMS: atom_id res chain seq x y z
N SER A 1 -28.73 -9.00 -13.26
CA SER A 1 -29.39 -8.28 -12.16
C SER A 1 -28.32 -8.08 -11.09
N THR A 2 -27.66 -6.94 -11.12
CA THR A 2 -26.42 -6.68 -10.38
C THR A 2 -26.80 -5.80 -9.20
N ALA A 3 -26.62 -6.31 -7.98
CA ALA A 3 -27.03 -5.63 -6.77
C ALA A 3 -26.17 -4.39 -6.52
N VAL A 4 -26.81 -3.22 -6.46
CA VAL A 4 -26.21 -1.98 -5.97
C VAL A 4 -26.33 -2.02 -4.45
N GLN A 5 -25.22 -2.21 -3.75
CA GLN A 5 -25.20 -2.19 -2.29
C GLN A 5 -24.90 -0.75 -1.85
N ARG A 6 -25.94 -0.05 -1.37
CA ARG A 6 -25.80 1.23 -0.65
C ARG A 6 -25.40 0.90 0.79
N MET A 7 -24.21 1.30 1.20
CA MET A 7 -23.78 1.24 2.60
C MET A 7 -24.02 2.61 3.24
N SER A 8 -24.84 2.63 4.31
CA SER A 8 -25.06 3.80 5.16
C SER A 8 -23.88 3.98 6.10
N GLY A 9 -23.24 5.15 6.06
CA GLY A 9 -21.99 5.47 6.76
C GLY A 9 -22.19 6.19 8.10
N ASP A 10 -22.82 5.54 9.07
CA ASP A 10 -23.07 6.15 10.40
C ASP A 10 -22.36 5.45 11.58
N ASP A 11 -21.43 4.50 11.35
CA ASP A 11 -20.74 3.77 12.44
C ASP A 11 -19.23 4.02 12.58
N PHE A 12 -18.67 5.04 11.92
CA PHE A 12 -17.23 5.37 12.07
C PHE A 12 -17.05 6.71 12.77
N ALA A 13 -16.96 6.64 14.11
CA ALA A 13 -16.40 7.72 14.91
C ALA A 13 -15.01 8.08 14.37
N GLU A 14 -14.76 9.38 14.21
CA GLU A 14 -13.46 9.95 13.84
C GLU A 14 -12.36 9.42 14.77
N PRO A 15 -11.22 8.91 14.26
CA PRO A 15 -10.07 8.66 15.12
C PRO A 15 -9.37 9.98 15.43
N ASP A 16 -9.53 10.43 16.68
CA ASP A 16 -8.73 11.47 17.32
C ASP A 16 -7.21 11.19 17.17
N ALA A 17 -6.48 12.15 16.57
CA ALA A 17 -5.02 12.33 16.61
C ALA A 17 -4.15 11.17 16.05
N PRO A 18 -2.88 11.44 15.64
CA PRO A 18 -1.95 10.37 15.31
C PRO A 18 -1.64 9.59 16.59
N GLU A 19 -2.38 8.50 16.82
CA GLU A 19 -2.10 7.53 17.87
C GLU A 19 -0.60 7.28 17.92
N GLN A 20 0.01 7.47 19.09
CA GLN A 20 1.34 6.96 19.38
C GLN A 20 1.35 5.53 18.88
N LEU A 21 2.13 5.28 17.81
CA LEU A 21 2.20 3.99 17.15
C LEU A 21 2.63 2.98 18.22
N GLY A 22 1.66 2.25 18.80
CA GLY A 22 1.95 1.21 19.79
C GLY A 22 3.01 0.25 19.24
N ALA A 23 3.87 -0.26 20.11
CA ALA A 23 4.94 -1.18 19.72
C ALA A 23 4.36 -2.37 18.93
N VAL A 24 5.12 -2.91 17.96
CA VAL A 24 4.65 -4.03 17.12
C VAL A 24 4.14 -5.22 17.95
N GLU A 25 4.71 -5.43 19.14
CA GLU A 25 4.29 -6.42 20.12
C GLU A 25 2.84 -6.24 20.58
N GLU A 26 2.42 -5.00 20.85
CA GLU A 26 1.03 -4.70 21.26
C GLU A 26 0.05 -5.03 20.14
N TRP A 27 0.42 -4.71 18.89
CA TRP A 27 -0.38 -5.06 17.73
C TRP A 27 -0.48 -6.57 17.52
N LEU A 28 0.64 -7.28 17.67
CA LEU A 28 0.65 -8.74 17.59
C LEU A 28 -0.20 -9.37 18.68
N ARG A 29 -0.16 -8.85 19.91
CA ARG A 29 -1.04 -9.29 21.01
C ARG A 29 -2.51 -9.06 20.67
N ARG A 30 -2.88 -7.87 20.21
CA ARG A 30 -4.26 -7.56 19.78
C ARG A 30 -4.74 -8.46 18.65
N CYS A 31 -3.88 -8.75 17.67
CA CYS A 31 -4.22 -9.63 16.56
C CYS A 31 -4.32 -11.09 17.00
N SER A 32 -3.47 -11.53 17.92
CA SER A 32 -3.56 -12.86 18.54
C SER A 32 -4.88 -13.00 19.29
N ASP A 33 -5.26 -12.02 20.10
CA ASP A 33 -6.54 -12.03 20.82
C ASP A 33 -7.74 -12.03 19.86
N ALA A 34 -7.67 -11.27 18.77
CA ALA A 34 -8.69 -11.26 17.71
C ALA A 34 -8.81 -12.64 17.04
N GLN A 35 -7.69 -13.28 16.71
CA GLN A 35 -7.67 -14.62 16.13
C GLN A 35 -8.32 -15.66 17.05
N HIS A 36 -8.12 -15.57 18.37
CA HIS A 36 -8.80 -16.45 19.34
C HIS A 36 -10.30 -16.23 19.39
N ARG A 37 -10.78 -15.04 19.01
CA ARG A 37 -12.20 -14.71 18.88
C ARG A 37 -12.77 -14.97 17.48
N GLU A 38 -11.99 -15.59 16.59
CA GLU A 38 -12.33 -15.80 15.17
C GLU A 38 -12.62 -14.49 14.42
N GLU A 39 -12.01 -13.39 14.86
CA GLU A 39 -12.07 -12.09 14.19
C GLU A 39 -10.95 -11.98 13.13
N PRO A 40 -11.21 -11.26 12.00
CA PRO A 40 -10.20 -11.10 10.96
C PRO A 40 -9.01 -10.27 11.46
N ILE A 41 -7.80 -10.64 11.01
CA ILE A 41 -6.58 -9.90 11.33
C ILE A 41 -6.61 -8.53 10.62
N PRO A 42 -6.44 -7.41 11.34
CA PRO A 42 -6.38 -6.09 10.74
C PRO A 42 -5.20 -5.96 9.77
N ARG A 43 -5.46 -5.52 8.53
CA ARG A 43 -4.42 -5.36 7.48
C ARG A 43 -3.34 -4.34 7.86
N GLN A 44 -3.61 -3.45 8.80
CA GLN A 44 -2.63 -2.51 9.37
C GLN A 44 -1.45 -3.24 10.04
N LEU A 45 -1.65 -4.47 10.51
CA LEU A 45 -0.57 -5.29 11.06
C LEU A 45 0.56 -5.48 10.04
N PHE A 46 0.24 -5.73 8.77
CA PHE A 46 1.25 -6.05 7.76
C PHE A 46 2.19 -4.88 7.49
N ARG A 47 1.65 -3.66 7.38
CA ARG A 47 2.48 -2.44 7.28
C ARG A 47 3.41 -2.30 8.49
N ARG A 48 2.93 -2.65 9.69
CA ARG A 48 3.73 -2.61 10.93
C ARG A 48 4.81 -3.69 10.96
N LEU A 49 4.49 -4.90 10.52
CA LEU A 49 5.47 -5.99 10.39
C LEU A 49 6.58 -5.60 9.44
N ILE A 50 6.25 -5.09 8.25
CA ILE A 50 7.26 -4.71 7.24
C ILE A 50 8.15 -3.56 7.74
N ARG A 51 7.58 -2.60 8.48
CA ARG A 51 8.33 -1.46 9.06
C ARG A 51 9.12 -1.83 10.32
N HIS A 52 8.91 -3.00 10.91
CA HIS A 52 9.62 -3.37 12.12
C HIS A 52 11.08 -3.74 11.82
N GLU A 53 12.00 -3.29 12.66
CA GLU A 53 13.43 -3.33 12.35
C GLU A 53 14.08 -4.69 12.62
N ARG A 54 13.54 -5.49 13.54
CA ARG A 54 14.28 -6.62 14.14
C ARG A 54 13.40 -7.84 14.39
N PHE A 55 13.46 -8.77 13.44
CA PHE A 55 12.98 -10.15 13.58
C PHE A 55 14.15 -11.12 13.63
N LEU A 56 13.93 -12.25 14.27
CA LEU A 56 14.83 -13.40 14.25
C LEU A 56 14.13 -14.53 13.49
N CYS A 57 14.80 -15.07 12.48
CA CYS A 57 14.26 -16.14 11.65
C CYS A 57 15.34 -17.19 11.39
N SER A 58 14.95 -18.47 11.32
CA SER A 58 15.90 -19.53 10.98
C SER A 58 16.17 -19.48 9.48
N PRO A 59 17.44 -19.57 9.04
CA PRO A 59 17.74 -19.67 7.60
C PRO A 59 17.17 -20.95 6.96
N TYR A 60 16.72 -21.92 7.78
CA TYR A 60 16.15 -23.20 7.35
C TYR A 60 14.65 -23.34 7.66
N SER A 61 13.98 -22.35 8.25
CA SER A 61 12.56 -22.48 8.67
C SER A 61 11.57 -22.58 7.51
N TRP A 62 12.04 -22.51 6.27
CA TRP A 62 11.20 -22.58 5.08
C TRP A 62 11.26 -23.94 4.38
N SER A 63 12.07 -24.90 4.85
CA SER A 63 12.45 -26.10 4.05
C SER A 63 11.28 -26.95 3.56
N ASP A 64 10.17 -26.96 4.29
CA ASP A 64 9.03 -27.83 4.00
C ASP A 64 7.84 -27.06 3.40
N ASN A 65 7.93 -25.73 3.25
CA ASN A 65 6.88 -24.80 2.76
C ASN A 65 5.49 -24.93 3.44
N VAL A 66 5.38 -25.70 4.53
CA VAL A 66 4.14 -25.87 5.29
C VAL A 66 4.01 -24.78 6.34
N ASP A 67 4.93 -24.76 7.30
CA ASP A 67 4.94 -23.81 8.41
C ASP A 67 6.28 -23.09 8.45
N GLY A 68 6.26 -21.78 8.68
CA GLY A 68 7.44 -20.97 8.95
C GLY A 68 7.33 -20.26 10.29
N ASP A 69 8.43 -20.15 11.02
CA ASP A 69 8.49 -19.49 12.32
C ASP A 69 9.38 -18.23 12.29
N VAL A 70 8.86 -17.18 12.89
CA VAL A 70 9.54 -15.89 13.07
C VAL A 70 9.39 -15.46 14.51
N TYR A 71 10.44 -14.88 15.07
CA TYR A 71 10.46 -14.40 16.45
C TYR A 71 10.72 -12.89 16.44
N LEU A 72 10.05 -12.13 17.30
CA LEU A 72 10.51 -10.78 17.62
C LEU A 72 11.84 -10.85 18.37
N ASP A 73 12.71 -9.86 18.16
CA ASP A 73 13.97 -9.79 18.90
C ASP A 73 13.72 -9.68 20.42
N GLY A 74 14.51 -10.41 21.20
CA GLY A 74 14.38 -10.48 22.65
C GLY A 74 13.31 -11.44 23.19
N VAL A 75 12.59 -12.18 22.34
CA VAL A 75 11.64 -13.21 22.79
C VAL A 75 12.40 -14.38 23.43
N ALA A 76 12.10 -14.65 24.71
CA ALA A 76 12.69 -15.76 25.43
C ALA A 76 12.24 -17.12 24.87
N GLY A 77 13.19 -18.02 24.62
CA GLY A 77 12.91 -19.36 24.05
C GLY A 77 13.02 -19.44 22.54
N ALA A 78 13.46 -18.35 21.88
CA ALA A 78 13.88 -18.40 20.49
C ALA A 78 15.05 -19.40 20.32
N PRO A 79 15.09 -20.20 19.23
CA PRO A 79 16.23 -21.07 18.92
C PRO A 79 17.57 -20.32 18.90
N GLU A 80 18.67 -21.03 19.20
CA GLU A 80 20.01 -20.42 19.27
C GLU A 80 20.56 -20.02 17.89
N GLU A 81 20.14 -20.70 16.82
CA GLU A 81 20.60 -20.49 15.44
C GLU A 81 19.60 -19.69 14.61
N LEU A 82 19.42 -18.41 14.96
CA LEU A 82 18.57 -17.49 14.19
C LEU A 82 19.39 -16.37 13.57
N SER A 83 18.97 -15.95 12.38
CA SER A 83 19.49 -14.78 11.69
C SER A 83 18.61 -13.56 11.97
N LEU A 84 19.24 -12.42 12.24
CA LEU A 84 18.55 -11.15 12.35
C LEU A 84 18.12 -10.66 10.96
N MET A 85 16.85 -10.28 10.82
CA MET A 85 16.27 -9.71 9.61
C MET A 85 15.35 -8.54 9.98
N ASN A 86 15.32 -7.49 9.16
CA ASN A 86 14.26 -6.49 9.27
C ASN A 86 12.96 -6.98 8.59
N GLY A 87 11.85 -6.27 8.79
CA GLY A 87 10.55 -6.65 8.26
C GLY A 87 10.50 -6.73 6.73
N LEU A 88 11.29 -5.91 6.05
CA LEU A 88 11.42 -5.95 4.60
C LEU A 88 12.11 -7.23 4.12
N GLN A 89 13.25 -7.56 4.74
CA GLN A 89 14.01 -8.78 4.48
C GLN A 89 13.18 -10.02 4.79
N LEU A 90 12.46 -10.00 5.92
CA LEU A 90 11.57 -11.08 6.31
C LEU A 90 10.50 -11.31 5.25
N ALA A 91 9.76 -10.26 4.89
CA ALA A 91 8.67 -10.40 3.93
C ALA A 91 9.16 -10.89 2.55
N HIS A 92 10.39 -10.53 2.16
CA HIS A 92 11.02 -11.02 0.94
C HIS A 92 11.47 -12.49 1.05
N ALA A 93 11.92 -12.92 2.23
CA ALA A 93 12.38 -14.27 2.48
C ALA A 93 11.24 -15.31 2.58
N ILE A 94 10.01 -14.87 2.86
CA ILE A 94 8.84 -15.75 2.95
C ILE A 94 8.53 -16.36 1.57
N PRO A 95 8.52 -17.70 1.43
CA PRO A 95 8.15 -18.37 0.18
C PRO A 95 6.73 -18.02 -0.27
N ALA A 96 6.52 -17.91 -1.59
CA ALA A 96 5.20 -17.64 -2.18
C ALA A 96 4.17 -18.76 -1.92
N ASP A 97 4.64 -19.97 -1.65
CA ASP A 97 3.83 -21.16 -1.40
C ASP A 97 3.73 -21.54 0.08
N LEU A 98 4.22 -20.69 0.99
CA LEU A 98 4.15 -20.91 2.43
C LEU A 98 2.69 -20.97 2.89
N GLN A 99 2.29 -22.09 3.49
CA GLN A 99 0.89 -22.29 3.92
C GLN A 99 0.56 -21.58 5.24
N ARG A 100 1.55 -21.39 6.10
CA ARG A 100 1.36 -20.74 7.39
C ARG A 100 2.64 -20.07 7.89
N LEU A 101 2.51 -18.85 8.41
CA LEU A 101 3.56 -18.12 9.12
C LEU A 101 3.18 -17.96 10.59
N ARG A 102 4.04 -18.37 11.51
CA ARG A 102 3.85 -18.18 12.95
C ARG A 102 4.81 -17.10 13.46
N ILE A 103 4.24 -16.08 14.11
CA ILE A 103 5.00 -14.96 14.67
C ILE A 103 4.96 -15.07 16.19
N HIS A 104 6.11 -15.37 16.78
CA HIS A 104 6.34 -15.45 18.22
C HIS A 104 6.76 -14.08 18.73
N PHE A 105 5.99 -13.50 19.64
CA PHE A 105 6.21 -12.12 20.13
C PHE A 105 6.27 -12.00 21.66
N ASP A 106 5.90 -13.06 22.38
CA ASP A 106 5.99 -13.18 23.83
C ASP A 106 6.17 -14.67 24.18
N LYS A 107 6.74 -14.94 25.35
CA LYS A 107 6.98 -16.29 25.88
C LYS A 107 5.69 -17.00 26.32
N THR A 108 4.72 -16.24 26.82
CA THR A 108 3.53 -16.79 27.48
C THR A 108 2.31 -16.85 26.57
N SER A 109 2.34 -16.08 25.50
CA SER A 109 1.26 -15.98 24.52
C SER A 109 1.48 -17.00 23.39
N PRO A 110 0.41 -17.62 22.85
CA PRO A 110 0.52 -18.40 21.62
C PRO A 110 0.98 -17.50 20.45
N PRO A 111 1.73 -18.04 19.47
CA PRO A 111 2.15 -17.25 18.33
C PRO A 111 0.95 -16.82 17.50
N LEU A 112 1.04 -15.64 16.88
CA LEU A 112 0.08 -15.23 15.86
C LEU A 112 0.31 -16.10 14.62
N ALA A 113 -0.72 -16.83 14.18
CA ALA A 113 -0.63 -17.65 12.98
C ALA A 113 -1.29 -16.93 11.79
N LEU A 114 -0.51 -16.58 10.78
CA LEU A 114 -1.02 -16.12 9.48
C LEU A 114 -1.22 -17.34 8.60
N ASP A 115 -2.41 -17.51 8.02
CA ASP A 115 -2.66 -18.55 7.03
C ASP A 115 -2.16 -18.15 5.64
N ALA A 116 -2.31 -19.02 4.64
CA ALA A 116 -1.86 -18.77 3.27
C ALA A 116 -2.44 -17.47 2.69
N SER A 117 -3.69 -17.13 3.00
CA SER A 117 -4.34 -15.91 2.49
C SER A 117 -3.77 -14.65 3.14
N ASP A 118 -3.41 -14.73 4.43
CA ASP A 118 -2.75 -13.65 5.15
C ASP A 118 -1.27 -13.50 4.75
N VAL A 119 -0.59 -14.61 4.45
CA VAL A 119 0.77 -14.60 3.90
C VAL A 119 0.81 -13.94 2.52
N GLU A 120 -0.12 -14.31 1.63
CA GLU A 120 -0.27 -13.67 0.32
C GLU A 120 -0.55 -12.17 0.45
N ALA A 121 -1.42 -11.80 1.41
CA ALA A 121 -1.70 -10.40 1.70
C ALA A 121 -0.44 -9.67 2.22
N LEU A 122 0.32 -10.26 3.15
CA LEU A 122 1.57 -9.70 3.66
C LEU A 122 2.58 -9.47 2.52
N GLN A 123 2.74 -10.42 1.61
CA GLN A 123 3.61 -10.29 0.43
C GLN A 123 3.12 -9.19 -0.53
N THR A 124 1.81 -9.05 -0.69
CA THR A 124 1.23 -7.94 -1.47
C THR A 124 1.57 -6.58 -0.83
N PHE A 125 1.44 -6.48 0.50
CA PHE A 125 1.82 -5.27 1.24
C PHE A 125 3.33 -5.00 1.20
N LEU A 126 4.17 -6.02 1.05
CA LEU A 126 5.61 -5.83 0.84
C LEU A 126 5.87 -5.03 -0.43
N LYS A 127 5.28 -5.44 -1.57
CA LYS A 127 5.44 -4.72 -2.85
C LYS A 127 5.02 -3.26 -2.71
N VAL A 128 3.87 -3.02 -2.07
CA VAL A 128 3.35 -1.67 -1.77
C VAL A 128 4.34 -0.88 -0.93
N THR A 129 4.85 -1.47 0.16
CA THR A 129 5.74 -0.77 1.10
C THR A 129 7.11 -0.47 0.48
N VAL A 130 7.65 -1.38 -0.34
CA VAL A 130 8.88 -1.11 -1.11
C VAL A 130 8.67 0.07 -2.05
N VAL A 131 7.56 0.08 -2.79
CA VAL A 131 7.24 1.18 -3.71
C VAL A 131 7.06 2.49 -2.95
N GLU A 132 6.36 2.49 -1.82
CA GLU A 132 6.22 3.69 -0.97
C GLU A 132 7.58 4.20 -0.48
N ALA A 133 8.45 3.31 0.00
CA ALA A 133 9.80 3.68 0.44
C ALA A 133 10.67 4.23 -0.70
N LEU A 134 10.58 3.64 -1.89
CA LEU A 134 11.28 4.14 -3.09
C LEU A 134 10.78 5.53 -3.49
N LEU A 135 9.46 5.73 -3.49
CA LEU A 135 8.84 7.04 -3.78
C LEU A 135 9.27 8.09 -2.75
N GLU A 136 9.30 7.73 -1.47
CA GLU A 136 9.74 8.62 -0.39
C GLU A 136 11.20 9.02 -0.54
N ARG A 137 12.10 8.07 -0.82
CA ARG A 137 13.53 8.34 -1.05
C ARG A 137 13.74 9.23 -2.27
N LEU A 138 13.02 8.97 -3.37
CA LEU A 138 13.03 9.83 -4.56
C LEU A 138 12.60 11.26 -4.23
N PHE A 139 11.53 11.41 -3.46
CA PHE A 139 11.03 12.71 -3.02
C PHE A 139 12.03 13.46 -2.13
N GLN A 140 12.73 12.75 -1.25
CA GLN A 140 13.76 13.31 -0.38
C GLN A 140 15.11 13.53 -1.09
N GLY A 141 15.25 13.09 -2.35
CA GLY A 141 16.52 13.15 -3.08
C GLY A 141 17.62 12.26 -2.49
N GLN A 142 17.23 11.16 -1.82
CA GLN A 142 18.14 10.21 -1.21
C GLN A 142 18.65 9.16 -2.21
N GLU A 143 19.78 8.54 -1.86
CA GLU A 143 20.33 7.44 -2.65
C GLU A 143 19.41 6.21 -2.60
N LEU A 144 19.23 5.56 -3.76
CA LEU A 144 18.38 4.40 -3.91
C LEU A 144 19.24 3.14 -3.80
N GLU A 145 19.26 2.52 -2.62
CA GLU A 145 20.06 1.32 -2.29
C GLU A 145 19.54 0.01 -2.94
N VAL A 146 18.70 0.13 -3.96
CA VAL A 146 18.17 -1.01 -4.72
C VAL A 146 18.88 -1.04 -6.06
N SER A 147 19.19 -2.23 -6.59
CA SER A 147 19.93 -2.34 -7.86
C SER A 147 19.20 -1.65 -9.03
N GLU A 148 17.86 -1.68 -9.02
CA GLU A 148 17.02 -1.14 -10.10
C GLU A 148 15.72 -0.51 -9.56
N PRO A 149 15.79 0.64 -8.86
CA PRO A 149 14.64 1.24 -8.18
C PRO A 149 13.56 1.69 -9.17
N PHE A 150 13.97 2.22 -10.33
CA PHE A 150 13.07 2.64 -11.39
C PHE A 150 12.39 1.45 -12.08
N ALA A 151 13.09 0.33 -12.24
CA ALA A 151 12.49 -0.89 -12.77
C ALA A 151 11.37 -1.39 -11.84
N MET A 152 11.57 -1.34 -10.52
CA MET A 152 10.52 -1.71 -9.54
C MET A 152 9.28 -0.81 -9.60
N LEU A 153 9.47 0.51 -9.72
CA LEU A 153 8.35 1.45 -9.90
C LEU A 153 7.61 1.19 -11.22
N ARG A 154 8.35 0.91 -12.30
CA ARG A 154 7.79 0.61 -13.61
C ARG A 154 7.03 -0.72 -13.63
N SER A 155 7.54 -1.74 -12.93
CA SER A 155 6.94 -3.08 -12.89
C SER A 155 5.86 -3.22 -11.82
N PHE A 156 5.60 -2.20 -11.01
CA PHE A 156 4.56 -2.27 -9.98
C PHE A 156 3.20 -2.50 -10.63
N GLU A 157 2.47 -3.49 -10.13
CA GLU A 157 1.29 -4.03 -10.84
C GLU A 157 0.09 -3.09 -10.78
N HIS A 158 -0.09 -2.37 -9.67
CA HIS A 158 -1.36 -1.73 -9.35
C HIS A 158 -1.22 -0.41 -8.60
N PHE A 159 -1.08 0.68 -9.34
CA PHE A 159 -1.49 1.99 -8.85
C PHE A 159 -3.00 2.17 -9.05
N TYR A 160 -3.66 2.73 -8.05
CA TYR A 160 -5.05 3.15 -8.15
C TYR A 160 -5.08 4.64 -8.45
N ILE A 161 -5.88 5.05 -9.43
CA ILE A 161 -5.94 6.42 -9.92
C ILE A 161 -7.40 6.84 -10.05
N LEU A 162 -7.70 8.09 -9.73
CA LEU A 162 -8.96 8.70 -10.10
C LEU A 162 -8.82 9.37 -11.46
N CYS A 163 -9.77 9.13 -12.34
CA CYS A 163 -9.89 9.84 -13.60
C CYS A 163 -11.17 10.64 -13.62
N ASP A 164 -11.11 11.82 -14.26
CA ASP A 164 -12.30 12.57 -14.64
C ASP A 164 -12.93 11.87 -15.84
N GLY A 165 -14.03 11.16 -15.58
CA GLY A 165 -14.90 10.62 -16.62
C GLY A 165 -15.71 11.77 -17.17
N GLY A 166 -15.05 12.62 -17.97
CA GLY A 166 -15.56 13.92 -18.38
C GLY A 166 -17.05 13.87 -18.69
N GLN A 167 -17.84 14.63 -17.95
CA GLN A 167 -19.26 14.89 -18.24
C GLN A 167 -19.39 15.80 -19.47
N GLY A 168 -18.63 15.51 -20.52
CA GLY A 168 -18.97 15.97 -21.85
C GLY A 168 -20.26 15.28 -22.21
N GLN A 169 -21.37 16.04 -22.13
CA GLN A 169 -22.63 15.76 -22.81
C GLN A 169 -22.33 15.67 -24.31
N LEU A 170 -21.71 14.56 -24.71
CA LEU A 170 -21.47 14.20 -26.09
C LEU A 170 -22.78 13.58 -26.56
N ASP A 171 -23.61 14.42 -27.18
CA ASP A 171 -24.76 13.99 -27.96
C ASP A 171 -24.26 13.05 -29.08
N GLY A 172 -24.13 11.76 -28.77
CA GLY A 172 -23.70 10.73 -29.71
C GLY A 172 -22.95 9.58 -29.03
N GLU A 173 -23.53 8.38 -29.06
CA GLU A 173 -22.95 7.12 -28.52
C GLU A 173 -21.56 6.78 -29.07
N GLU A 174 -21.13 7.38 -30.19
CA GLU A 174 -19.83 7.10 -30.82
C GLU A 174 -18.67 8.01 -30.36
N ALA A 175 -18.94 9.15 -29.71
CA ALA A 175 -17.89 10.10 -29.30
C ALA A 175 -17.37 9.87 -27.87
N ALA A 176 -18.19 9.28 -26.98
CA ALA A 176 -17.80 8.94 -25.61
C ALA A 176 -16.73 7.83 -25.55
N ALA A 177 -16.60 7.02 -26.61
CA ALA A 177 -15.65 5.91 -26.67
C ALA A 177 -14.20 6.34 -27.05
N LYS A 178 -13.93 7.63 -27.31
CA LYS A 178 -12.64 8.07 -27.88
C LYS A 178 -11.89 9.15 -27.10
N SER A 179 -12.46 9.71 -26.04
CA SER A 179 -11.70 10.64 -25.20
C SER A 179 -10.96 9.85 -24.12
N PRO A 180 -9.61 9.85 -24.11
CA PRO A 180 -8.86 9.17 -23.06
C PRO A 180 -9.23 9.78 -21.71
N LEU A 181 -9.54 8.91 -20.74
CA LEU A 181 -9.79 9.30 -19.36
C LEU A 181 -8.64 10.16 -18.85
N ARG A 182 -8.94 11.38 -18.40
CA ARG A 182 -7.93 12.32 -17.87
C ARG A 182 -7.68 12.02 -16.41
N LEU A 183 -6.42 12.03 -15.98
CA LEU A 183 -6.08 11.86 -14.56
C LEU A 183 -6.70 13.03 -13.76
N ALA A 184 -7.41 12.70 -12.69
CA ALA A 184 -8.01 13.68 -11.80
C ALA A 184 -6.93 14.35 -10.94
N LEU A 185 -7.12 15.65 -10.70
CA LEU A 185 -6.18 16.45 -9.92
C LEU A 185 -6.39 16.24 -8.42
N ALA A 186 -5.29 16.08 -7.69
CA ALA A 186 -5.28 16.22 -6.26
C ALA A 186 -5.55 17.68 -5.86
N PRO A 187 -6.20 17.92 -4.71
CA PRO A 187 -6.32 19.27 -4.17
C PRO A 187 -4.93 19.77 -3.74
N ASP A 188 -4.40 20.78 -4.44
CA ASP A 188 -3.18 21.52 -4.05
C ASP A 188 -3.51 23.01 -3.88
N PRO A 189 -4.25 23.38 -2.82
CA PRO A 189 -4.70 24.76 -2.60
C PRO A 189 -3.56 25.73 -2.29
N GLU A 190 -2.41 25.22 -1.83
CA GLU A 190 -1.28 26.04 -1.36
C GLU A 190 -0.29 26.37 -2.48
N HIS A 191 -0.02 25.45 -3.39
CA HIS A 191 1.05 25.61 -4.39
C HIS A 191 0.52 25.76 -5.81
N GLY A 192 -0.78 25.49 -6.04
CA GLY A 192 -1.43 25.69 -7.34
C GLY A 192 -0.92 24.77 -8.45
N ARG A 193 -0.18 23.71 -8.12
CA ARG A 193 0.33 22.76 -9.12
C ARG A 193 -0.78 21.82 -9.57
N ALA A 194 -0.75 21.48 -10.85
CA ALA A 194 -1.62 20.46 -11.43
C ALA A 194 -1.02 19.06 -11.20
N LEU A 195 -1.23 18.51 -10.01
CA LEU A 195 -0.76 17.17 -9.64
C LEU A 195 -1.87 16.14 -9.78
N ALA A 196 -1.63 15.05 -10.49
CA ALA A 196 -2.53 13.90 -10.49
C ALA A 196 -2.52 13.20 -9.13
N ALA A 197 -3.67 12.68 -8.68
CA ALA A 197 -3.73 11.84 -7.47
C ALA A 197 -3.48 10.37 -7.82
N ALA A 198 -2.51 9.74 -7.15
CA ALA A 198 -2.24 8.32 -7.27
C ALA A 198 -2.15 7.62 -5.92
N PHE A 199 -2.49 6.33 -5.88
CA PHE A 199 -2.50 5.55 -4.65
C PHE A 199 -1.80 4.21 -4.86
N THR A 200 -0.94 3.84 -3.92
CA THR A 200 -0.24 2.54 -3.91
C THR A 200 -1.13 1.41 -3.40
N ALA A 201 -2.24 1.76 -2.73
CA ALA A 201 -3.19 0.81 -2.16
C ALA A 201 -4.64 1.33 -2.27
N GLN A 202 -5.59 0.39 -2.31
CA GLN A 202 -7.01 0.70 -2.46
C GLN A 202 -7.61 1.41 -1.25
N ASP A 203 -7.13 1.11 -0.04
CA ASP A 203 -7.58 1.77 1.19
C ASP A 203 -7.24 3.26 1.19
N ALA A 204 -6.05 3.63 0.70
CA ALA A 204 -5.65 5.03 0.55
C ALA A 204 -6.52 5.78 -0.46
N LEU A 205 -6.92 5.14 -1.56
CA LEU A 205 -7.90 5.69 -2.51
C LEU A 205 -9.26 5.93 -1.83
N GLN A 206 -9.76 4.95 -1.06
CA GLN A 206 -11.07 5.05 -0.40
C GLN A 206 -11.09 6.20 0.60
N LEU A 207 -10.05 6.34 1.42
CA LEU A 207 -9.89 7.46 2.35
C LEU A 207 -9.91 8.81 1.62
N PHE A 208 -9.22 8.90 0.48
CA PHE A 208 -9.23 10.11 -0.34
C PHE A 208 -10.61 10.45 -0.92
N VAL A 209 -11.32 9.45 -1.46
CA VAL A 209 -12.68 9.65 -1.99
C VAL A 209 -13.62 10.10 -0.88
N MET A 210 -13.56 9.49 0.30
CA MET A 210 -14.34 9.92 1.46
C MET A 210 -14.06 11.38 1.81
N ALA A 211 -12.78 11.78 1.89
CA ALA A 211 -12.40 13.18 2.15
C ALA A 211 -12.88 14.15 1.06
N CYS A 212 -12.88 13.75 -0.22
CA CYS A 212 -13.33 14.58 -1.34
C CYS A 212 -14.86 14.70 -1.43
N ASN A 213 -15.61 13.65 -1.06
CA ASN A 213 -17.07 13.67 -1.09
C ASN A 213 -17.66 14.74 -0.17
N HIS A 214 -16.96 15.04 0.93
CA HIS A 214 -17.34 16.13 1.84
C HIS A 214 -17.13 17.53 1.25
N THR A 215 -16.34 17.66 0.17
CA THR A 215 -15.89 18.98 -0.32
C THR A 215 -16.29 19.31 -1.76
N ARG A 216 -16.44 18.34 -2.67
CA ARG A 216 -16.57 18.63 -4.12
C ARG A 216 -17.73 18.03 -4.88
N GLY A 217 -18.51 17.11 -4.31
CA GLY A 217 -19.49 16.34 -5.08
C GLY A 217 -18.78 15.40 -6.06
N SER A 218 -18.95 14.10 -5.89
CA SER A 218 -18.20 13.05 -6.60
C SER A 218 -18.64 12.77 -8.02
N ASP A 219 -19.48 13.62 -8.60
CA ASP A 219 -20.13 13.31 -9.87
C ASP A 219 -19.10 13.34 -11.01
N GLY A 220 -18.83 12.15 -11.57
CA GLY A 220 -17.96 11.97 -12.74
C GLY A 220 -16.59 11.35 -12.48
N LEU A 221 -16.17 11.15 -11.23
CA LEU A 221 -14.90 10.48 -10.94
C LEU A 221 -15.02 8.96 -11.08
N VAL A 222 -14.09 8.35 -11.82
CA VAL A 222 -13.97 6.90 -11.96
C VAL A 222 -12.62 6.43 -11.45
N SER A 223 -12.61 5.33 -10.70
CA SER A 223 -11.37 4.68 -10.25
C SER A 223 -10.87 3.71 -11.32
N VAL A 224 -9.57 3.78 -11.62
CA VAL A 224 -8.90 2.91 -12.59
C VAL A 224 -7.64 2.33 -11.93
N ARG A 225 -7.35 1.06 -12.22
CA ARG A 225 -6.08 0.43 -11.85
C ARG A 225 -5.13 0.51 -13.04
N LEU A 226 -3.94 1.05 -12.83
CA LEU A 226 -2.87 1.14 -13.81
C LEU A 226 -1.63 0.43 -13.28
N SER A 227 -0.91 -0.27 -14.14
CA SER A 227 0.47 -0.64 -13.86
C SER A 227 1.37 0.58 -13.76
N GLY A 228 2.58 0.42 -13.21
CA GLY A 228 3.60 1.46 -13.16
C GLY A 228 3.89 2.02 -14.54
N LEU A 229 4.16 1.14 -15.51
CA LEU A 229 4.37 1.52 -16.91
C LEU A 229 3.22 2.40 -17.45
N GLU A 230 1.97 1.98 -17.27
CA GLU A 230 0.81 2.74 -17.75
C GLU A 230 0.63 4.07 -17.02
N LEU A 231 0.85 4.12 -15.70
CA LEU A 231 0.77 5.34 -14.92
C LEU A 231 1.81 6.35 -15.39
N PHE A 232 3.08 5.96 -15.42
CA PHE A 232 4.16 6.88 -15.79
C PHE A 232 4.07 7.30 -17.26
N ASP A 233 3.64 6.42 -18.17
CA ASP A 233 3.37 6.80 -19.57
C ASP A 233 2.25 7.85 -19.68
N ARG A 234 1.16 7.70 -18.92
CA ARG A 234 0.09 8.72 -18.86
C ARG A 234 0.57 10.03 -18.26
N LEU A 235 1.38 9.99 -17.20
CA LEU A 235 1.94 11.20 -16.61
C LEU A 235 2.83 11.95 -17.60
N ARG A 236 3.65 11.22 -18.36
CA ARG A 236 4.52 11.77 -19.42
C ARG A 236 3.69 12.41 -20.55
N THR A 237 2.65 11.74 -21.01
CA THR A 237 1.90 12.13 -22.21
C THR A 237 0.75 13.11 -21.97
N GLN A 238 0.21 13.20 -20.74
CA GLN A 238 -0.87 14.14 -20.44
C GLN A 238 -0.35 15.58 -20.31
N ASP A 239 -0.86 16.47 -21.14
CA ASP A 239 -0.57 17.90 -21.11
C ASP A 239 -1.17 18.59 -19.88
N GLY A 240 -0.49 19.63 -19.39
CA GLY A 240 -0.98 20.47 -18.29
C GLY A 240 -0.86 19.86 -16.90
N LEU A 241 -0.20 18.70 -16.74
CA LEU A 241 0.21 18.16 -15.44
C LEU A 241 1.63 18.60 -15.10
N ASP A 242 1.81 19.05 -13.86
CA ASP A 242 3.12 19.33 -13.28
C ASP A 242 3.76 18.08 -12.67
N GLY A 243 2.94 17.07 -12.36
CA GLY A 243 3.40 15.83 -11.74
C GLY A 243 2.28 14.99 -11.15
N VAL A 244 2.63 14.25 -10.09
CA VAL A 244 1.75 13.31 -9.37
C VAL A 244 1.98 13.44 -7.88
N VAL A 245 0.92 13.28 -7.08
CA VAL A 245 1.02 13.09 -5.64
C VAL A 245 0.51 11.70 -5.28
N PHE A 246 1.36 10.93 -4.60
CA PHE A 246 1.04 9.61 -4.10
C PHE A 246 0.49 9.68 -2.68
N ASN A 247 -0.57 8.90 -2.44
CA ASN A 247 -1.26 8.74 -1.16
C ASN A 247 -1.64 10.06 -0.47
N PRO A 248 -2.28 11.03 -1.16
CA PRO A 248 -2.57 12.37 -0.62
C PRO A 248 -3.47 12.41 0.63
N ALA A 249 -4.22 11.36 0.92
CA ALA A 249 -5.06 11.25 2.12
C ALA A 249 -4.85 9.92 2.88
N GLY A 250 -3.71 9.26 2.65
CA GLY A 250 -3.36 8.02 3.33
C GLY A 250 -2.75 8.25 4.72
N PRO A 251 -2.50 7.18 5.49
CA PRO A 251 -1.87 7.25 6.82
C PRO A 251 -0.38 7.67 6.80
N GLY A 252 0.18 8.02 5.64
CA GLY A 252 1.56 8.45 5.46
C GLY A 252 1.65 9.88 4.94
N THR A 253 2.86 10.42 4.89
CA THR A 253 3.11 11.72 4.27
C THR A 253 2.83 11.66 2.77
N PRO A 254 2.02 12.58 2.20
CA PRO A 254 1.84 12.69 0.76
C PRO A 254 3.17 12.87 0.04
N ILE A 255 3.38 12.12 -1.04
CA ILE A 255 4.64 12.15 -1.80
C ILE A 255 4.40 12.80 -3.17
N ALA A 256 4.84 14.04 -3.35
CA ALA A 256 4.66 14.79 -4.59
C ALA A 256 5.91 14.69 -5.48
N LEU A 257 5.77 14.10 -6.68
CA LEU A 257 6.85 13.96 -7.65
C LEU A 257 6.56 14.80 -8.90
N ALA A 258 7.60 15.44 -9.43
CA ALA A 258 7.53 16.19 -10.67
C ALA A 258 7.34 15.26 -11.88
N LYS A 259 6.73 15.77 -12.94
CA LYS A 259 6.50 15.03 -14.20
C LYS A 259 7.78 14.43 -14.79
N SER A 260 8.93 15.07 -14.63
CA SER A 260 10.23 14.57 -15.11
C SER A 260 10.65 13.23 -14.50
N VAL A 261 10.09 12.85 -13.34
CA VAL A 261 10.33 11.51 -12.77
C VAL A 261 9.76 10.42 -13.67
N ALA A 262 8.66 10.69 -14.40
CA ALA A 262 8.09 9.73 -15.33
C ALA A 262 9.07 9.37 -16.46
N ASP A 263 9.81 10.34 -16.98
CA ASP A 263 10.84 10.10 -18.00
C ASP A 263 11.94 9.17 -17.43
N ALA A 264 12.43 9.47 -16.22
CA ALA A 264 13.42 8.62 -15.55
C ALA A 264 12.91 7.19 -15.33
N VAL A 265 11.65 6.99 -14.91
CA VAL A 265 11.09 5.65 -14.69
C VAL A 265 10.95 4.87 -16.01
N LEU A 266 10.58 5.54 -17.10
CA LEU A 266 10.30 4.89 -18.38
C LEU A 266 11.57 4.59 -19.18
N ASP A 267 12.60 5.43 -19.09
CA ASP A 267 13.83 5.34 -19.88
C ASP A 267 14.88 4.36 -19.30
N CYS A 268 14.68 3.87 -18.06
CA CYS A 268 15.59 2.91 -17.40
C CYS A 268 15.46 1.47 -17.89
#